data_AF-A0AAE3WGT2-F1
#
_entry.id   AF-A0AAE3WGT2-F1
#
_cell.length_a   1.000
_cell.length_b   1.000
_cell.length_c   1.000
_cell.angle_alpha   90.00
_cell.angle_beta   90.00
_cell.angle_gamma   90.00
#
_symmetry.space_group_name_H-M   'P 1'
#
loop_
_entity.id
_entity.type
_entity.pdbx_description
1 polymer ?
#
loop_
_entity_poly.entity_id
_entity_poly.type
_entity_poly.pdbx_seq_one_letter_code
_entity_poly.pdbx_strand_id
1 'polypeptide(L)'
;MAQMNRFFRIPPLAAIMATMLAIPAARADQVIADDLIVQGDLCVGTTCTDGMDFFGFDMIVSAENPRVMIADNSNVTNPGGGDTDRDYSFQVNDDTFEFFLIYDHEAGTFPFIMDGGAPTRSINVRANGNIGFGSTGSNTAALTITRGDTPRVRFEQDGSGGNTPHTWDLIANEVQIRIADQTNGVSPFYIYPGTGNEGALTIAGNGEIGMGTYSPQAQLHVTGDQGAAQIRVEETSATTTPRTMMNLQNNGRPEIIMGNTGTGGEWSFGAGTNFILKQGAVGSASSAKTKLFEIRPNGDATLAGSLITGGTACGGGCDRVFSDDYDLPSIAEHAAAMFALGHLPNVGPTPEGEPLNVTDKLGRMLNELEHAHIYIAEQEKRIADQNARIARLEMLVMADSAQQDMAAD
;
A
#
# COMPACT_ATOMS: atom_id res chain seq x y z
N MET A 1 -87.26 -23.90 97.49
CA MET A 1 -88.51 -23.60 98.23
C MET A 1 -89.24 -22.46 97.50
N ALA A 2 -90.57 -22.39 97.63
CA ALA A 2 -91.54 -21.28 97.42
C ALA A 2 -91.02 -19.88 96.93
N GLN A 3 -91.76 -19.07 96.13
CA GLN A 3 -93.20 -19.07 95.82
C GLN A 3 -93.61 -18.10 94.65
N MET A 4 -94.85 -18.25 94.15
CA MET A 4 -95.81 -17.24 93.66
C MET A 4 -95.61 -16.36 92.39
N ASN A 5 -96.24 -16.80 91.30
CA ASN A 5 -97.32 -16.15 90.50
C ASN A 5 -97.48 -14.60 90.34
N ARG A 6 -97.51 -14.21 89.04
CA ARG A 6 -98.49 -13.35 88.29
C ARG A 6 -98.68 -11.86 88.63
N PHE A 7 -98.61 -11.00 87.60
CA PHE A 7 -99.80 -10.30 87.02
C PHE A 7 -99.51 -9.73 85.59
N PHE A 8 -100.50 -9.08 84.96
CA PHE A 8 -100.73 -9.01 83.49
C PHE A 8 -100.81 -7.55 82.95
N ARG A 9 -100.42 -7.29 81.68
CA ARG A 9 -101.12 -6.42 80.68
C ARG A 9 -100.38 -6.31 79.33
N ILE A 10 -101.08 -5.93 78.25
CA ILE A 10 -100.70 -6.07 76.81
C ILE A 10 -100.78 -4.69 76.04
N PRO A 11 -100.63 -4.54 74.69
CA PRO A 11 -99.77 -3.52 74.03
C PRO A 11 -100.59 -2.43 73.26
N PRO A 12 -100.04 -1.63 72.29
CA PRO A 12 -99.79 -2.11 70.92
C PRO A 12 -98.67 -1.43 70.06
N LEU A 13 -98.42 -2.03 68.88
CA LEU A 13 -97.89 -1.54 67.58
C LEU A 13 -97.17 -0.17 67.43
N ALA A 14 -96.01 -0.22 66.75
CA ALA A 14 -95.76 0.53 65.49
C ALA A 14 -94.65 -0.17 64.67
N ALA A 15 -94.76 -0.16 63.33
CA ALA A 15 -93.78 -0.75 62.41
C ALA A 15 -93.08 0.35 61.58
N ILE A 16 -91.83 0.10 61.17
CA ILE A 16 -91.07 0.63 60.01
C ILE A 16 -89.79 -0.21 60.00
N MET A 17 -89.68 -1.22 59.14
CA MET A 17 -89.22 -1.15 57.74
C MET A 17 -87.75 -0.74 57.63
N ALA A 18 -86.95 -1.64 57.07
CA ALA A 18 -85.48 -1.57 57.10
C ALA A 18 -84.92 -0.51 56.14
N THR A 19 -83.91 0.20 56.61
CA THR A 19 -82.89 0.82 55.76
C THR A 19 -81.52 0.37 56.26
N MET A 20 -80.85 -0.47 55.45
CA MET A 20 -79.41 -0.69 55.59
C MET A 20 -78.73 0.67 55.44
N LEU A 21 -78.20 1.21 56.54
CA LEU A 21 -77.43 2.44 56.48
C LEU A 21 -76.08 2.11 55.85
N ALA A 22 -75.97 2.32 54.54
CA ALA A 22 -74.73 2.17 53.80
C ALA A 22 -73.69 3.11 54.41
N ILE A 23 -72.67 2.51 55.05
CA ILE A 23 -71.51 3.26 55.53
C ILE A 23 -70.81 3.83 54.30
N PRO A 24 -70.66 5.16 54.15
CA PRO A 24 -69.85 5.71 53.08
C PRO A 24 -68.42 5.24 53.30
N ALA A 25 -67.89 4.47 52.35
CA ALA A 25 -66.52 3.98 52.41
C ALA A 25 -65.57 5.18 52.34
N ALA A 26 -65.00 5.56 53.49
CA ALA A 26 -63.97 6.59 53.55
C ALA A 26 -62.76 6.10 52.74
N ARG A 27 -62.50 6.74 51.61
CA ARG A 27 -61.32 6.45 50.79
C ARG A 27 -60.16 7.28 51.31
N ALA A 28 -59.42 6.70 52.23
CA ALA A 28 -58.09 7.16 52.61
C ALA A 28 -57.08 6.70 51.56
N ASP A 29 -56.08 7.53 51.29
CA ASP A 29 -55.00 7.18 50.38
C ASP A 29 -54.17 6.02 50.95
N GLN A 30 -53.84 5.06 50.11
CA GLN A 30 -53.05 3.89 50.50
C GLN A 30 -51.56 4.20 50.37
N VAL A 31 -50.97 4.70 51.45
CA VAL A 31 -49.52 4.85 51.58
C VAL A 31 -48.93 3.50 52.00
N ILE A 32 -48.24 2.84 51.07
CA ILE A 32 -47.44 1.66 51.39
C ILE A 32 -46.06 2.18 51.79
N ALA A 33 -45.77 2.15 53.09
CA ALA A 33 -44.54 2.72 53.68
C ALA A 33 -43.33 1.76 53.62
N ASP A 34 -43.43 0.71 52.80
CA ASP A 34 -42.48 -0.38 52.60
C ASP A 34 -42.65 -0.89 51.15
N ASP A 35 -41.82 -1.83 50.70
CA ASP A 35 -41.85 -2.31 49.32
C ASP A 35 -43.19 -2.98 48.94
N LEU A 36 -43.93 -2.40 47.99
CA LEU A 36 -45.16 -3.00 47.47
C LEU A 36 -44.84 -4.09 46.43
N ILE A 37 -44.88 -5.36 46.88
CA ILE A 37 -44.76 -6.53 46.00
C ILE A 37 -46.15 -7.06 45.64
N VAL A 38 -46.59 -6.82 44.41
CA VAL A 38 -47.81 -7.42 43.84
C VAL A 38 -47.45 -8.77 43.21
N GLN A 39 -48.13 -9.84 43.62
CA GLN A 39 -48.00 -11.16 43.00
C GLN A 39 -49.21 -11.39 42.09
N GLY A 40 -49.01 -11.24 40.78
CA GLY A 40 -50.06 -11.21 39.77
C GLY A 40 -50.07 -9.87 39.03
N ASP A 41 -51.17 -9.58 38.34
CA ASP A 41 -51.31 -8.40 37.48
C ASP A 41 -51.78 -7.16 38.25
N LEU A 42 -51.48 -5.98 37.72
CA LEU A 42 -51.84 -4.70 38.34
C LEU A 42 -52.50 -3.77 37.32
N CYS A 43 -53.76 -3.38 37.59
CA CYS A 43 -54.42 -2.29 36.87
C CYS A 43 -54.48 -1.04 37.77
N VAL A 44 -54.02 0.10 37.25
CA VAL A 44 -54.06 1.41 37.91
C VAL A 44 -54.88 2.37 37.07
N GLY A 45 -56.06 2.76 37.56
CA GLY A 45 -57.01 3.56 36.79
C GLY A 45 -58.42 3.59 37.37
N THR A 46 -59.21 4.57 36.95
CA THR A 46 -60.64 4.69 37.32
C THR A 46 -61.54 3.72 36.54
N THR A 47 -61.01 3.15 35.46
CA THR A 47 -61.68 2.20 34.55
C THR A 47 -61.35 0.74 34.84
N CYS A 48 -60.43 0.46 35.76
CA CYS A 48 -60.12 -0.90 36.22
C CYS A 48 -61.34 -1.52 36.94
N THR A 49 -61.65 -2.79 36.66
CA THR A 49 -62.82 -3.48 37.21
C THR A 49 -62.49 -4.93 37.62
N ASP A 50 -63.25 -5.47 38.57
CA ASP A 50 -63.06 -6.84 39.07
C ASP A 50 -63.37 -7.88 37.98
N GLY A 51 -62.49 -8.87 37.83
CA GLY A 51 -62.57 -9.89 36.78
C GLY A 51 -62.26 -9.42 35.35
N MET A 52 -61.60 -8.27 35.16
CA MET A 52 -61.14 -7.84 33.83
C MET A 52 -60.01 -8.72 33.28
N ASP A 53 -59.95 -8.85 31.95
CA ASP A 53 -58.92 -9.63 31.26
C ASP A 53 -57.57 -8.90 31.18
N PHE A 54 -56.48 -9.65 31.35
CA PHE A 54 -55.09 -9.24 31.12
C PHE A 54 -54.48 -10.10 29.99
N PHE A 55 -53.51 -9.58 29.25
CA PHE A 55 -52.96 -10.22 28.05
C PHE A 55 -51.64 -10.98 28.30
N GLY A 56 -51.30 -11.18 29.58
CA GLY A 56 -50.04 -11.73 30.04
C GLY A 56 -49.83 -11.34 31.50
N PHE A 57 -48.56 -11.16 31.87
CA PHE A 57 -48.16 -10.62 33.17
C PHE A 57 -47.99 -9.10 33.05
N ASP A 58 -49.11 -8.37 33.05
CA ASP A 58 -49.17 -6.98 32.59
C ASP A 58 -49.41 -5.97 33.72
N MET A 59 -48.79 -4.80 33.61
CA MET A 59 -49.22 -3.60 34.31
C MET A 59 -50.02 -2.71 33.36
N ILE A 60 -51.30 -2.47 33.67
CA ILE A 60 -52.20 -1.65 32.86
C ILE A 60 -52.41 -0.30 33.54
N VAL A 61 -52.15 0.79 32.82
CA VAL A 61 -52.54 2.16 33.20
C VAL A 61 -53.72 2.56 32.34
N SER A 62 -54.90 2.81 32.94
CA SER A 62 -56.14 3.00 32.19
C SER A 62 -56.93 4.24 32.64
N ALA A 63 -57.10 5.19 31.71
CA ALA A 63 -57.86 6.42 31.87
C ALA A 63 -58.09 7.06 30.48
N GLU A 64 -58.84 8.16 30.44
CA GLU A 64 -58.89 9.09 29.30
C GLU A 64 -57.57 9.90 29.28
N ASN A 65 -56.81 9.82 28.17
CA ASN A 65 -55.48 10.42 27.97
C ASN A 65 -54.41 10.08 29.05
N PRO A 66 -53.95 8.82 29.11
CA PRO A 66 -53.04 8.33 30.15
C PRO A 66 -51.58 8.82 29.97
N ARG A 67 -50.90 9.03 31.10
CA ARG A 67 -49.48 9.45 31.15
C ARG A 67 -48.75 8.83 32.33
N VAL A 68 -47.45 8.60 32.18
CA VAL A 68 -46.54 8.23 33.28
C VAL A 68 -45.53 9.35 33.47
N MET A 69 -45.52 9.95 34.66
CA MET A 69 -44.61 11.05 35.04
C MET A 69 -43.45 10.49 35.85
N ILE A 70 -42.23 10.94 35.57
CA ILE A 70 -41.01 10.67 36.31
C ILE A 70 -40.44 12.02 36.70
N ALA A 71 -40.52 12.36 37.99
CA ALA A 71 -40.07 13.64 38.51
C ALA A 71 -38.80 13.51 39.37
N ASP A 72 -37.80 14.36 39.14
CA ASP A 72 -36.58 14.44 39.94
C ASP A 72 -36.70 15.58 40.97
N ASN A 73 -36.74 15.23 42.25
CA ASN A 73 -36.84 16.19 43.34
C ASN A 73 -35.51 16.41 44.08
N SER A 74 -34.38 16.01 43.47
CA SER A 74 -33.06 16.17 44.05
C SER A 74 -32.65 17.64 44.14
N ASN A 75 -31.83 17.96 45.13
CA ASN A 75 -31.50 19.33 45.52
C ASN A 75 -29.98 19.60 45.52
N VAL A 76 -29.26 18.91 44.64
CA VAL A 76 -27.80 18.95 44.54
C VAL A 76 -27.33 19.97 43.51
N THR A 77 -26.97 21.18 43.97
CA THR A 77 -26.33 22.19 43.13
C THR A 77 -24.94 21.71 42.67
N ASN A 78 -24.85 21.29 41.41
CA ASN A 78 -23.60 20.82 40.80
C ASN A 78 -22.62 22.01 40.59
N PRO A 79 -21.33 21.93 40.98
CA PRO A 79 -20.39 23.06 40.86
C PRO A 79 -20.11 23.59 39.45
N GLY A 80 -20.69 22.98 38.41
CA GLY A 80 -20.63 23.40 37.00
C GLY A 80 -21.75 24.35 36.54
N GLY A 81 -22.74 24.66 37.38
CA GLY A 81 -23.77 25.68 37.06
C GLY A 81 -24.88 25.24 36.11
N GLY A 82 -25.27 23.95 36.15
CA GLY A 82 -26.52 23.47 35.58
C GLY A 82 -27.32 22.73 36.65
N ASP A 83 -28.61 23.01 36.74
CA ASP A 83 -29.54 22.22 37.56
C ASP A 83 -29.69 20.80 37.00
N THR A 84 -29.88 19.84 37.90
CA THR A 84 -29.98 18.40 37.60
C THR A 84 -31.33 17.85 38.07
N ASP A 85 -32.41 18.57 37.78
CA ASP A 85 -33.77 18.42 38.29
C ASP A 85 -34.79 18.16 37.18
N ARG A 86 -34.39 17.46 36.11
CA ARG A 86 -35.24 17.30 34.92
C ARG A 86 -36.33 16.26 35.08
N ASP A 87 -37.58 16.68 34.94
CA ASP A 87 -38.75 15.84 34.91
C ASP A 87 -39.06 15.36 33.49
N TYR A 88 -39.33 14.07 33.35
CA TYR A 88 -39.71 13.45 32.10
C TYR A 88 -41.08 12.77 32.18
N SER A 89 -41.80 12.71 31.06
CA SER A 89 -43.01 11.89 30.97
C SER A 89 -43.07 11.04 29.71
N PHE A 90 -43.63 9.84 29.86
CA PHE A 90 -44.04 8.98 28.76
C PHE A 90 -45.52 9.20 28.49
N GLN A 91 -45.86 9.49 27.23
CA GLN A 91 -47.22 9.84 26.81
C GLN A 91 -47.63 9.05 25.56
N VAL A 92 -48.91 8.70 25.50
CA VAL A 92 -49.54 7.99 24.38
C VAL A 92 -50.89 8.62 24.01
N ASN A 93 -50.99 9.10 22.78
CA ASN A 93 -52.19 9.67 22.13
C ASN A 93 -52.81 10.91 22.82
N ASP A 94 -53.69 11.60 22.09
CA ASP A 94 -54.61 12.62 22.62
C ASP A 94 -55.97 12.61 21.86
N ASP A 95 -56.83 13.60 22.10
CA ASP A 95 -58.15 13.75 21.45
C ASP A 95 -58.08 13.92 19.90
N THR A 96 -56.89 14.08 19.32
CA THR A 96 -56.65 14.43 17.90
C THR A 96 -55.58 13.57 17.19
N PHE A 97 -54.56 13.03 17.89
CA PHE A 97 -53.38 12.36 17.30
C PHE A 97 -52.94 11.05 18.00
N GLU A 98 -52.19 10.21 17.28
CA GLU A 98 -51.66 8.91 17.74
C GLU A 98 -50.11 8.84 17.75
N PHE A 99 -49.48 8.54 18.89
CA PHE A 99 -48.01 8.52 19.05
C PHE A 99 -47.54 7.82 20.34
N PHE A 100 -46.23 7.57 20.44
CA PHE A 100 -45.50 7.38 21.71
C PHE A 100 -44.31 8.35 21.77
N LEU A 101 -44.13 9.06 22.89
CA LEU A 101 -43.05 10.04 23.06
C LEU A 101 -42.47 10.10 24.48
N ILE A 102 -41.28 10.71 24.59
CA ILE A 102 -40.65 11.16 25.83
C ILE A 102 -40.65 12.70 25.81
N TYR A 103 -41.26 13.34 26.83
CA TYR A 103 -41.33 14.79 26.98
C TYR A 103 -40.48 15.27 28.17
N ASP A 104 -39.67 16.30 27.96
CA ASP A 104 -38.82 17.03 28.92
C ASP A 104 -39.59 18.28 29.39
N HIS A 105 -39.97 18.37 30.67
CA HIS A 105 -40.89 19.43 31.13
C HIS A 105 -40.20 20.77 31.36
N GLU A 106 -38.91 20.80 31.70
CA GLU A 106 -38.16 22.03 31.98
C GLU A 106 -37.74 22.74 30.69
N ALA A 107 -37.29 21.97 29.69
CA ALA A 107 -36.94 22.51 28.38
C ALA A 107 -38.14 22.57 27.42
N GLY A 108 -39.24 21.87 27.72
CA GLY A 108 -40.43 21.78 26.87
C GLY A 108 -40.20 21.04 25.55
N THR A 109 -39.30 20.04 25.54
CA THR A 109 -38.82 19.37 24.31
C THR A 109 -39.16 17.88 24.25
N PHE A 110 -39.02 17.27 23.06
CA PHE A 110 -39.29 15.85 22.81
C PHE A 110 -38.02 15.13 22.33
N PRO A 111 -37.13 14.63 23.22
CA PRO A 111 -35.89 13.96 22.83
C PRO A 111 -36.10 12.65 22.03
N PHE A 112 -37.31 12.07 22.10
CA PHE A 112 -37.70 10.86 21.36
C PHE A 112 -39.19 10.87 21.04
N ILE A 113 -39.56 10.52 19.81
CA ILE A 113 -40.95 10.32 19.35
C ILE A 113 -41.02 9.18 18.32
N MET A 114 -42.12 8.43 18.35
CA MET A 114 -42.50 7.44 17.35
C MET A 114 -43.98 7.60 16.99
N ASP A 115 -44.26 7.96 15.74
CA ASP A 115 -45.63 8.13 15.23
C ASP A 115 -46.39 6.80 15.10
N GLY A 116 -47.71 6.86 15.21
CA GLY A 116 -48.60 5.71 14.97
C GLY A 116 -48.37 5.06 13.59
N GLY A 117 -48.24 3.72 13.57
CA GLY A 117 -48.12 2.94 12.33
C GLY A 117 -46.69 2.64 11.83
N ALA A 118 -45.64 3.00 12.59
CA ALA A 118 -44.24 2.70 12.24
C ALA A 118 -43.97 1.19 11.99
N PRO A 119 -43.30 0.80 10.88
CA PRO A 119 -42.99 -0.61 10.60
C PRO A 119 -42.07 -1.28 11.63
N THR A 120 -42.12 -2.62 11.69
CA THR A 120 -41.28 -3.39 12.62
C THR A 120 -39.78 -3.12 12.42
N ARG A 121 -39.07 -2.89 13.53
CA ARG A 121 -37.61 -2.63 13.57
C ARG A 121 -37.15 -1.40 12.75
N SER A 122 -37.99 -0.37 12.63
CA SER A 122 -37.70 0.87 11.88
C SER A 122 -36.42 1.58 12.35
N ILE A 123 -36.44 2.18 13.55
CA ILE A 123 -35.21 2.48 14.29
C ILE A 123 -34.99 1.32 15.25
N ASN A 124 -34.36 0.27 14.75
CA ASN A 124 -33.73 -0.63 15.67
C ASN A 124 -32.40 0.02 16.05
N VAL A 125 -32.30 0.54 17.27
CA VAL A 125 -31.04 0.39 17.99
C VAL A 125 -30.81 -1.12 18.04
N ARG A 126 -30.08 -1.65 17.04
CA ARG A 126 -29.60 -3.03 17.09
C ARG A 126 -28.82 -3.04 18.39
N ALA A 127 -29.08 -4.04 19.24
CA ALA A 127 -28.76 -3.91 20.67
C ALA A 127 -27.26 -3.65 20.94
N ASN A 128 -26.39 -3.84 19.94
CA ASN A 128 -25.02 -3.32 19.86
C ASN A 128 -24.88 -1.77 19.82
N GLY A 129 -25.88 -0.98 20.23
CA GLY A 129 -25.86 0.50 20.23
C GLY A 129 -25.88 1.14 18.83
N ASN A 130 -25.52 0.39 17.79
CA ASN A 130 -25.54 0.87 16.43
C ASN A 130 -26.98 0.97 15.94
N ILE A 131 -27.29 2.14 15.40
CA ILE A 131 -28.62 2.41 14.87
C ILE A 131 -28.71 1.72 13.50
N GLY A 132 -29.41 0.59 13.50
CA GLY A 132 -29.60 -0.27 12.35
C GLY A 132 -31.03 -0.15 11.85
N PHE A 133 -31.18 0.48 10.70
CA PHE A 133 -32.50 0.80 10.17
C PHE A 133 -33.09 -0.41 9.41
N GLY A 134 -34.37 -0.73 9.68
CA GLY A 134 -35.23 -1.66 8.91
C GLY A 134 -34.65 -3.01 8.46
N SER A 135 -34.46 -3.97 9.38
CA SER A 135 -34.10 -5.36 9.00
C SER A 135 -35.25 -6.35 9.19
N THR A 136 -35.67 -7.00 8.10
CA THR A 136 -36.79 -7.96 8.08
C THR A 136 -36.57 -9.25 7.30
N GLY A 137 -35.50 -9.43 6.49
CA GLY A 137 -35.29 -10.74 5.84
C GLY A 137 -34.16 -10.96 4.83
N SER A 138 -33.62 -9.95 4.13
CA SER A 138 -32.52 -10.17 3.18
C SER A 138 -31.54 -9.00 3.06
N ASN A 139 -30.75 -8.78 4.10
CA ASN A 139 -29.51 -8.02 4.05
C ASN A 139 -28.51 -8.71 5.00
N THR A 140 -27.40 -9.22 4.48
CA THR A 140 -26.42 -10.02 5.25
C THR A 140 -25.53 -9.18 6.17
N ALA A 141 -25.56 -7.85 6.05
CA ALA A 141 -24.72 -6.94 6.82
C ALA A 141 -25.43 -6.40 8.08
N ALA A 142 -24.78 -6.54 9.24
CA ALA A 142 -25.28 -6.03 10.53
C ALA A 142 -25.26 -4.49 10.66
N LEU A 143 -24.68 -3.78 9.68
CA LEU A 143 -24.71 -2.33 9.52
C LEU A 143 -24.85 -2.03 8.02
N THR A 144 -25.78 -1.14 7.66
CA THR A 144 -26.00 -0.72 6.28
C THR A 144 -26.08 0.81 6.26
N ILE A 145 -25.11 1.46 5.63
CA ILE A 145 -25.06 2.91 5.49
C ILE A 145 -25.43 3.25 4.05
N THR A 146 -26.73 3.36 3.78
CA THR A 146 -27.25 3.71 2.46
C THR A 146 -27.26 5.23 2.31
N ARG A 147 -26.54 5.75 1.32
CA ARG A 147 -26.55 7.16 0.91
C ARG A 147 -26.52 7.21 -0.62
N GLY A 148 -27.24 8.15 -1.22
CA GLY A 148 -27.37 8.24 -2.69
C GLY A 148 -26.05 8.48 -3.44
N ASP A 149 -25.05 9.04 -2.76
CA ASP A 149 -23.67 9.15 -3.22
C ASP A 149 -22.73 9.22 -2.01
N THR A 150 -21.54 8.63 -2.15
CA THR A 150 -20.40 8.73 -1.23
C THR A 150 -20.79 8.55 0.26
N PRO A 151 -21.40 7.40 0.63
CA PRO A 151 -21.56 7.00 2.02
C PRO A 151 -20.20 6.92 2.73
N ARG A 152 -20.23 7.20 4.04
CA ARG A 152 -19.03 7.26 4.86
C ARG A 152 -19.31 7.00 6.34
N VAL A 153 -18.26 6.64 7.06
CA VAL A 153 -18.17 6.74 8.52
C VAL A 153 -17.18 7.86 8.84
N ARG A 154 -17.58 8.79 9.70
CA ARG A 154 -16.72 9.89 10.18
C ARG A 154 -16.20 9.57 11.58
N PHE A 155 -14.92 9.82 11.78
CA PHE A 155 -14.25 9.84 13.07
C PHE A 155 -13.78 11.27 13.32
N GLU A 156 -14.29 11.90 14.37
CA GLU A 156 -14.02 13.29 14.70
C GLU A 156 -13.49 13.37 16.12
N GLN A 157 -12.26 13.87 16.27
CA GLN A 157 -11.68 14.25 17.54
C GLN A 157 -11.90 15.76 17.71
N ASP A 158 -12.63 16.14 18.76
CA ASP A 158 -12.80 17.55 19.13
C ASP A 158 -11.65 18.05 20.03
N GLY A 159 -11.68 19.35 20.33
CA GLY A 159 -10.70 19.98 21.22
C GLY A 159 -11.04 19.88 22.71
N SER A 160 -12.15 19.24 23.10
CA SER A 160 -12.65 19.24 24.48
C SER A 160 -11.69 18.53 25.44
N GLY A 161 -10.99 17.50 24.96
CA GLY A 161 -9.93 16.79 25.68
C GLY A 161 -8.56 17.47 25.68
N GLY A 162 -8.44 18.72 25.20
CA GLY A 162 -7.16 19.45 25.11
C GLY A 162 -6.22 18.97 23.99
N ASN A 163 -6.68 18.06 23.13
CA ASN A 163 -5.97 17.62 21.93
C ASN A 163 -6.26 18.55 20.75
N THR A 164 -5.37 18.57 19.75
CA THR A 164 -5.66 19.22 18.47
C THR A 164 -6.84 18.52 17.79
N PRO A 165 -7.89 19.24 17.35
CA PRO A 165 -9.00 18.62 16.64
C PRO A 165 -8.54 17.96 15.33
N HIS A 166 -9.06 16.77 15.02
CA HIS A 166 -8.72 16.05 13.79
C HIS A 166 -9.90 15.21 13.29
N THR A 167 -10.11 15.15 11.97
CA THR A 167 -11.24 14.45 11.36
C THR A 167 -10.77 13.49 10.25
N TRP A 168 -11.24 12.25 10.32
CA TRP A 168 -11.02 11.21 9.29
C TRP A 168 -12.35 10.65 8.78
N ASP A 169 -12.46 10.43 7.48
CA ASP A 169 -13.58 9.70 6.89
C ASP A 169 -13.11 8.38 6.26
N LEU A 170 -13.79 7.27 6.58
CA LEU A 170 -13.79 6.07 5.74
C LEU A 170 -14.92 6.20 4.73
N ILE A 171 -14.59 6.19 3.44
CA ILE A 171 -15.52 6.51 2.34
C ILE A 171 -15.57 5.35 1.36
N ALA A 172 -16.76 5.00 0.87
CA ALA A 172 -16.93 4.05 -0.22
C ALA A 172 -17.97 4.58 -1.23
N ASN A 173 -17.73 4.41 -2.53
CA ASN A 173 -18.69 4.66 -3.59
C ASN A 173 -18.39 3.79 -4.83
N GLU A 174 -19.11 4.00 -5.93
CA GLU A 174 -18.94 3.28 -7.20
C GLU A 174 -17.59 3.52 -7.89
N VAL A 175 -16.84 4.55 -7.48
CA VAL A 175 -15.50 4.87 -7.99
C VAL A 175 -14.40 4.27 -7.12
N GLN A 176 -14.56 4.22 -5.80
CA GLN A 176 -13.49 3.79 -4.89
C GLN A 176 -13.94 3.56 -3.44
N ILE A 177 -13.16 2.76 -2.71
CA ILE A 177 -13.04 2.84 -1.25
C ILE A 177 -11.80 3.67 -0.93
N ARG A 178 -11.88 4.63 0.01
CA ARG A 178 -10.73 5.42 0.46
C ARG A 178 -10.77 5.78 1.94
N ILE A 179 -9.59 6.04 2.49
CA ILE A 179 -9.42 6.71 3.77
C ILE A 179 -9.05 8.18 3.47
N ALA A 180 -9.75 9.13 4.06
CA ALA A 180 -9.56 10.56 3.83
C ALA A 180 -9.28 11.30 5.16
N ASP A 181 -8.14 12.00 5.20
CA ASP A 181 -7.81 13.01 6.21
C ASP A 181 -8.57 14.29 5.84
N GLN A 182 -9.67 14.58 6.53
CA GLN A 182 -10.48 15.76 6.26
C GLN A 182 -9.87 17.04 6.84
N THR A 183 -8.99 16.93 7.84
CA THR A 183 -8.29 18.06 8.43
C THR A 183 -7.20 18.57 7.50
N ASN A 184 -6.42 17.68 6.90
CA ASN A 184 -5.34 18.04 5.97
C ASN A 184 -5.77 18.06 4.49
N GLY A 185 -6.98 17.58 4.15
CA GLY A 185 -7.48 17.53 2.77
C GLY A 185 -6.79 16.47 1.90
N VAL A 186 -6.21 15.43 2.51
CA VAL A 186 -5.43 14.38 1.84
C VAL A 186 -6.17 13.04 1.91
N SER A 187 -6.01 12.17 0.93
CA SER A 187 -6.49 10.78 1.02
C SER A 187 -5.31 9.84 0.74
N PRO A 188 -4.67 9.26 1.78
CA PRO A 188 -3.44 8.47 1.60
C PRO A 188 -3.68 7.06 1.03
N PHE A 189 -4.92 6.58 0.99
CA PHE A 189 -5.24 5.20 0.60
C PHE A 189 -6.50 5.12 -0.25
N TYR A 190 -6.41 4.38 -1.36
CA TYR A 190 -7.48 4.16 -2.33
C TYR A 190 -7.52 2.68 -2.77
N ILE A 191 -8.73 2.15 -2.96
CA ILE A 191 -9.00 0.89 -3.66
C ILE A 191 -10.08 1.19 -4.70
N TYR A 192 -9.76 1.01 -5.98
CA TYR A 192 -10.71 1.14 -7.09
C TYR A 192 -11.49 -0.17 -7.31
N PRO A 193 -12.73 -0.13 -7.83
CA PRO A 193 -13.45 -1.33 -8.25
C PRO A 193 -12.70 -2.03 -9.39
N GLY A 194 -12.80 -3.36 -9.46
CA GLY A 194 -12.11 -4.12 -10.51
C GLY A 194 -10.59 -4.09 -10.41
N THR A 195 -10.03 -3.98 -9.21
CA THR A 195 -8.58 -3.91 -8.91
C THR A 195 -7.77 -5.18 -9.22
N GLY A 196 -8.28 -6.05 -10.10
CA GLY A 196 -7.63 -7.28 -10.56
C GLY A 196 -7.91 -8.49 -9.68
N ASN A 197 -6.97 -9.45 -9.74
CA ASN A 197 -7.03 -10.75 -9.06
C ASN A 197 -7.14 -10.61 -7.52
N GLU A 198 -7.53 -11.70 -6.85
CA GLU A 198 -7.50 -11.80 -5.38
C GLU A 198 -6.12 -11.40 -4.82
N GLY A 199 -6.10 -10.45 -3.89
CA GLY A 199 -4.86 -9.93 -3.30
C GLY A 199 -4.19 -8.80 -4.08
N ALA A 200 -4.96 -7.85 -4.62
CA ALA A 200 -4.45 -6.61 -5.23
C ALA A 200 -3.41 -5.89 -4.35
N LEU A 201 -3.71 -5.77 -3.04
CA LEU A 201 -2.75 -5.54 -1.97
C LEU A 201 -3.07 -6.51 -0.83
N THR A 202 -2.06 -7.27 -0.40
CA THR A 202 -2.16 -8.25 0.69
C THR A 202 -1.11 -7.96 1.73
N ILE A 203 -1.46 -8.05 3.01
CA ILE A 203 -0.51 -8.21 4.12
C ILE A 203 -0.79 -9.59 4.72
N ALA A 204 0.12 -10.53 4.52
CA ALA A 204 -0.03 -11.91 4.98
C ALA A 204 0.30 -12.04 6.48
N GLY A 205 -0.16 -13.14 7.11
CA GLY A 205 0.02 -13.36 8.56
C GLY A 205 1.46 -13.52 9.03
N ASN A 206 2.41 -13.73 8.11
CA ASN A 206 3.86 -13.72 8.34
C ASN A 206 4.50 -12.33 8.13
N GLY A 207 3.70 -11.28 7.87
CA GLY A 207 4.15 -9.91 7.63
C GLY A 207 4.53 -9.60 6.18
N GLU A 208 4.48 -10.57 5.27
CA GLU A 208 4.85 -10.38 3.87
C GLU A 208 3.78 -9.59 3.09
N ILE A 209 4.23 -8.71 2.20
CA ILE A 209 3.34 -7.87 1.38
C ILE A 209 3.22 -8.46 -0.03
N GLY A 210 2.01 -8.81 -0.43
CA GLY A 210 1.68 -9.20 -1.80
C GLY A 210 1.08 -8.04 -2.59
N MET A 211 1.51 -7.85 -3.84
CA MET A 211 0.80 -7.01 -4.81
C MET A 211 0.41 -7.86 -6.02
N GLY A 212 -0.89 -8.04 -6.24
CA GLY A 212 -1.42 -8.96 -7.24
C GLY A 212 -1.36 -10.45 -6.83
N THR A 213 -1.17 -10.74 -5.55
CA THR A 213 -1.18 -12.09 -4.97
C THR A 213 -1.62 -12.04 -3.50
N TYR A 214 -2.44 -13.02 -3.09
CA TYR A 214 -2.78 -13.29 -1.69
C TYR A 214 -1.80 -14.24 -0.98
N SER A 215 -0.89 -14.86 -1.73
CA SER A 215 0.15 -15.77 -1.23
C SER A 215 1.53 -15.24 -1.61
N PRO A 216 2.05 -14.23 -0.90
CA PRO A 216 3.44 -13.80 -1.06
C PRO A 216 4.43 -14.94 -0.75
N GLN A 217 5.63 -14.85 -1.31
CA GLN A 217 6.74 -15.81 -1.12
C GLN A 217 8.05 -15.10 -0.75
N ALA A 218 7.95 -13.82 -0.43
CA ALA A 218 9.01 -12.91 -0.04
C ALA A 218 8.39 -11.70 0.67
N GLN A 219 9.19 -10.97 1.45
CA GLN A 219 8.78 -9.76 2.19
C GLN A 219 8.00 -8.75 1.35
N LEU A 220 8.36 -8.60 0.07
CA LEU A 220 7.53 -7.96 -0.95
C LEU A 220 7.47 -8.89 -2.17
N HIS A 221 6.28 -9.36 -2.54
CA HIS A 221 6.05 -10.17 -3.73
C HIS A 221 5.10 -9.42 -4.69
N VAL A 222 5.64 -9.00 -5.85
CA VAL A 222 4.86 -8.30 -6.89
C VAL A 222 4.65 -9.25 -8.07
N THR A 223 3.39 -9.50 -8.41
CA THR A 223 3.01 -10.45 -9.47
C THR A 223 2.04 -9.82 -10.49
N GLY A 224 2.03 -10.36 -11.70
CA GLY A 224 1.13 -9.95 -12.77
C GLY A 224 1.21 -10.93 -13.94
N ASP A 225 0.08 -11.18 -14.59
CA ASP A 225 -0.14 -12.22 -15.59
C ASP A 225 -0.28 -11.68 -17.03
N GLN A 226 -0.63 -10.40 -17.20
CA GLN A 226 -0.73 -9.69 -18.48
C GLN A 226 0.50 -8.82 -18.81
N GLY A 227 1.70 -9.24 -18.42
CA GLY A 227 2.94 -8.47 -18.62
C GLY A 227 3.06 -7.19 -17.80
N ALA A 228 2.15 -6.97 -16.84
CA ALA A 228 2.05 -5.75 -16.03
C ALA A 228 2.97 -5.73 -14.78
N ALA A 229 3.65 -6.84 -14.46
CA ALA A 229 4.50 -6.96 -13.28
C ALA A 229 5.74 -6.07 -13.38
N GLN A 230 5.77 -4.99 -12.59
CA GLN A 230 6.89 -4.05 -12.53
C GLN A 230 6.99 -3.37 -11.16
N ILE A 231 8.19 -2.87 -10.84
CA ILE A 231 8.40 -1.94 -9.73
C ILE A 231 8.92 -0.64 -10.35
N ARG A 232 8.07 0.39 -10.40
CA ARG A 232 8.45 1.75 -10.84
C ARG A 232 8.82 2.57 -9.60
N VAL A 233 10.04 3.12 -9.58
CA VAL A 233 10.49 4.08 -8.58
C VAL A 233 10.86 5.37 -9.30
N GLU A 234 10.23 6.48 -8.94
CA GLU A 234 10.30 7.75 -9.66
C GLU A 234 10.42 8.91 -8.68
N GLU A 235 11.29 9.87 -9.01
CA GLU A 235 11.47 11.13 -8.29
C GLU A 235 11.02 12.25 -9.23
N THR A 236 10.02 13.02 -8.81
CA THR A 236 9.37 14.05 -9.64
C THR A 236 9.83 15.48 -9.31
N SER A 237 10.81 15.64 -8.41
CA SER A 237 11.41 16.94 -8.11
C SER A 237 12.03 17.60 -9.36
N ALA A 238 11.72 18.87 -9.57
CA ALA A 238 12.36 19.69 -10.61
C ALA A 238 13.85 19.97 -10.34
N THR A 239 14.39 19.60 -9.17
CA THR A 239 15.80 19.80 -8.80
C THR A 239 16.66 18.64 -9.29
N THR A 240 17.49 18.89 -10.31
CA THR A 240 18.39 17.92 -10.94
C THR A 240 19.64 17.62 -10.09
N THR A 241 19.46 16.88 -9.00
CA THR A 241 20.55 16.42 -8.12
C THR A 241 20.52 14.90 -7.94
N PRO A 242 21.67 14.25 -7.63
CA PRO A 242 21.70 12.81 -7.37
C PRO A 242 20.79 12.43 -6.18
N ARG A 243 19.96 11.40 -6.36
CA ARG A 243 19.09 10.83 -5.33
C ARG A 243 19.34 9.32 -5.22
N THR A 244 19.21 8.80 -3.99
CA THR A 244 19.28 7.35 -3.75
C THR A 244 17.90 6.74 -3.98
N MET A 245 17.65 6.26 -5.20
CA MET A 245 16.36 5.63 -5.57
C MET A 245 16.22 4.20 -5.03
N MET A 246 17.34 3.52 -4.81
CA MET A 246 17.40 2.16 -4.27
C MET A 246 18.66 2.03 -3.41
N ASN A 247 18.53 1.58 -2.17
CA ASN A 247 19.63 1.34 -1.24
C ASN A 247 19.57 -0.12 -0.77
N LEU A 248 20.52 -0.93 -1.23
CA LEU A 248 20.62 -2.35 -0.84
C LEU A 248 21.80 -2.53 0.12
N GLN A 249 21.51 -2.96 1.35
CA GLN A 249 22.52 -3.20 2.39
C GLN A 249 22.46 -4.65 2.85
N ASN A 250 23.63 -5.26 2.98
CA ASN A 250 23.82 -6.63 3.43
C ASN A 250 25.21 -6.73 4.09
N ASN A 251 25.40 -7.68 5.00
CA ASN A 251 26.71 -8.01 5.56
C ASN A 251 27.60 -8.74 4.51
N GLY A 252 26.97 -9.43 3.56
CA GLY A 252 27.61 -9.88 2.32
C GLY A 252 27.41 -8.88 1.17
N ARG A 253 27.84 -9.25 -0.04
CA ARG A 253 27.52 -8.47 -1.26
C ARG A 253 25.99 -8.45 -1.48
N PRO A 254 25.32 -7.29 -1.54
CA PRO A 254 23.98 -7.19 -2.11
C PRO A 254 24.00 -7.53 -3.60
N GLU A 255 22.99 -8.25 -4.08
CA GLU A 255 22.87 -8.68 -5.47
C GLU A 255 21.46 -8.45 -6.00
N ILE A 256 21.37 -8.09 -7.27
CA ILE A 256 20.14 -8.07 -8.06
C ILE A 256 20.21 -9.25 -9.03
N ILE A 257 19.12 -10.01 -9.09
CA ILE A 257 19.03 -11.29 -9.80
C ILE A 257 17.98 -11.19 -10.90
N MET A 258 18.32 -11.73 -12.08
CA MET A 258 17.47 -11.76 -13.28
C MET A 258 17.45 -13.20 -13.81
N GLY A 259 16.42 -13.95 -13.39
CA GLY A 259 16.20 -15.34 -13.80
C GLY A 259 15.26 -15.43 -15.01
N ASN A 260 15.62 -16.29 -15.98
CA ASN A 260 14.73 -16.68 -17.07
C ASN A 260 14.22 -18.10 -16.79
N THR A 261 12.98 -18.21 -16.32
CA THR A 261 12.33 -19.49 -15.99
C THR A 261 12.08 -20.39 -17.20
N GLY A 262 12.02 -19.83 -18.41
CA GLY A 262 11.85 -20.59 -19.65
C GLY A 262 13.14 -21.26 -20.15
N THR A 263 14.31 -20.67 -19.87
CA THR A 263 15.62 -21.26 -20.24
C THR A 263 16.38 -21.87 -19.06
N GLY A 264 15.92 -21.63 -17.83
CA GLY A 264 16.59 -22.05 -16.59
C GLY A 264 17.88 -21.29 -16.28
N GLY A 265 18.25 -20.28 -17.09
CA GLY A 265 19.45 -19.46 -16.89
C GLY A 265 19.19 -18.20 -16.06
N GLU A 266 20.15 -17.82 -15.24
CA GLU A 266 20.03 -16.68 -14.31
C GLU A 266 21.30 -15.84 -14.30
N TRP A 267 21.12 -14.52 -14.45
CA TRP A 267 22.17 -13.53 -14.28
C TRP A 267 22.06 -12.87 -12.91
N SER A 268 23.18 -12.48 -12.34
CA SER A 268 23.20 -11.64 -11.15
C SER A 268 24.35 -10.65 -11.20
N PHE A 269 24.07 -9.40 -10.84
CA PHE A 269 25.09 -8.40 -10.59
C PHE A 269 25.02 -7.92 -9.14
N GLY A 270 26.14 -7.48 -8.60
CA GLY A 270 26.20 -6.93 -7.26
C GLY A 270 27.49 -6.17 -6.99
N ALA A 271 27.45 -5.32 -5.97
CA ALA A 271 28.58 -4.51 -5.54
C ALA A 271 28.85 -4.77 -4.06
N GLY A 272 30.10 -4.97 -3.69
CA GLY A 272 30.56 -5.05 -2.30
C GLY A 272 31.90 -4.35 -2.21
N THR A 273 32.97 -5.10 -1.92
CA THR A 273 34.33 -4.65 -2.23
C THR A 273 34.53 -4.52 -3.74
N ASN A 274 34.03 -5.48 -4.53
CA ASN A 274 34.18 -5.51 -5.99
C ASN A 274 32.78 -5.42 -6.65
N PHE A 275 32.71 -4.84 -7.84
CA PHE A 275 31.54 -4.93 -8.72
C PHE A 275 31.66 -6.21 -9.57
N ILE A 276 30.67 -7.10 -9.52
CA ILE A 276 30.76 -8.43 -10.14
C ILE A 276 29.47 -8.76 -10.90
N LEU A 277 29.61 -9.27 -12.12
CA LEU A 277 28.57 -9.95 -12.90
C LEU A 277 28.81 -11.46 -12.92
N LYS A 278 27.74 -12.24 -12.74
CA LYS A 278 27.76 -13.70 -12.76
C LYS A 278 26.60 -14.29 -13.56
N GLN A 279 26.77 -15.55 -13.96
CA GLN A 279 25.74 -16.40 -14.55
C GLN A 279 25.68 -17.76 -13.86
N GLY A 280 24.48 -18.33 -13.75
CA GLY A 280 24.25 -19.71 -13.29
C GLY A 280 22.85 -20.20 -13.63
N ALA A 281 22.37 -21.23 -12.92
CA ALA A 281 21.01 -21.72 -13.03
C ALA A 281 20.04 -20.90 -12.15
N VAL A 282 18.76 -20.84 -12.53
CA VAL A 282 17.70 -20.19 -11.74
C VAL A 282 17.63 -20.76 -10.32
N GLY A 283 17.58 -19.90 -9.32
CA GLY A 283 17.53 -20.27 -7.91
C GLY A 283 18.84 -20.86 -7.35
N SER A 284 19.94 -20.89 -8.12
CA SER A 284 21.23 -21.35 -7.59
C SER A 284 21.84 -20.33 -6.62
N ALA A 285 22.48 -20.84 -5.57
CA ALA A 285 23.19 -20.00 -4.61
C ALA A 285 24.25 -19.15 -5.31
N SER A 286 24.40 -17.88 -4.92
CA SER A 286 25.33 -16.93 -5.55
C SER A 286 26.79 -17.43 -5.60
N SER A 287 27.21 -18.23 -4.62
CA SER A 287 28.54 -18.87 -4.58
C SER A 287 28.76 -19.90 -5.69
N ALA A 288 27.70 -20.52 -6.22
CA ALA A 288 27.76 -21.50 -7.31
C ALA A 288 27.75 -20.88 -8.72
N LYS A 289 27.45 -19.58 -8.84
CA LYS A 289 27.39 -18.86 -10.12
C LYS A 289 28.79 -18.48 -10.60
N THR A 290 29.09 -18.72 -11.87
CA THR A 290 30.35 -18.37 -12.52
C THR A 290 30.50 -16.86 -12.63
N LYS A 291 31.61 -16.31 -12.13
CA LYS A 291 31.97 -14.89 -12.36
C LYS A 291 32.38 -14.71 -13.82
N LEU A 292 31.73 -13.79 -14.52
CA LEU A 292 32.02 -13.48 -15.92
C LEU A 292 32.77 -12.16 -16.08
N PHE A 293 32.49 -11.17 -15.23
CA PHE A 293 33.16 -9.89 -15.20
C PHE A 293 33.28 -9.38 -13.76
N GLU A 294 34.42 -8.79 -13.42
CA GLU A 294 34.72 -8.24 -12.09
C GLU A 294 35.57 -6.97 -12.22
N ILE A 295 35.14 -5.87 -11.57
CA ILE A 295 35.92 -4.64 -11.37
C ILE A 295 36.26 -4.51 -9.88
N ARG A 296 37.52 -4.21 -9.57
CA ARG A 296 38.05 -4.02 -8.21
C ARG A 296 38.18 -2.52 -7.85
N PRO A 297 38.27 -2.16 -6.56
CA PRO A 297 38.43 -0.77 -6.12
C PRO A 297 39.62 0.00 -6.70
N ASN A 298 40.67 -0.71 -7.12
CA ASN A 298 41.86 -0.11 -7.75
C ASN A 298 41.69 0.14 -9.25
N GLY A 299 40.51 -0.15 -9.83
CA GLY A 299 40.22 0.02 -11.25
C GLY A 299 40.50 -1.21 -12.12
N ASP A 300 41.16 -2.25 -11.58
CA ASP A 300 41.42 -3.49 -12.32
C ASP A 300 40.11 -4.18 -12.72
N ALA A 301 39.98 -4.48 -14.01
CA ALA A 301 38.89 -5.29 -14.55
C ALA A 301 39.39 -6.67 -15.00
N THR A 302 38.58 -7.69 -14.78
CA THR A 302 38.81 -9.05 -15.31
C THR A 302 37.56 -9.54 -16.03
N LEU A 303 37.76 -10.19 -17.18
CA LEU A 303 36.72 -10.78 -18.03
C LEU A 303 37.05 -12.27 -18.22
N ALA A 304 36.06 -13.14 -18.04
CA ALA A 304 36.26 -14.59 -18.15
C ALA A 304 36.35 -15.09 -19.61
N GLY A 305 35.92 -14.27 -20.57
CA GLY A 305 36.01 -14.52 -22.02
C GLY A 305 36.73 -13.38 -22.74
N SER A 306 36.66 -13.38 -24.07
CA SER A 306 37.29 -12.35 -24.90
C SER A 306 36.50 -11.04 -24.92
N LEU A 307 37.21 -9.91 -24.92
CA LEU A 307 36.64 -8.60 -25.25
C LEU A 307 36.53 -8.47 -26.77
N ILE A 308 35.31 -8.39 -27.30
CA ILE A 308 35.04 -8.16 -28.72
C ILE A 308 34.49 -6.74 -28.87
N THR A 309 35.19 -5.89 -29.59
CA THR A 309 34.85 -4.48 -29.79
C THR A 309 34.17 -4.25 -31.13
N GLY A 310 32.90 -3.87 -31.15
CA GLY A 310 32.24 -3.36 -32.34
C GLY A 310 32.53 -1.86 -32.52
N GLY A 311 32.97 -1.44 -33.71
CA GLY A 311 33.22 -0.03 -34.01
C GLY A 311 33.95 0.21 -35.32
N THR A 312 34.15 1.48 -35.68
CA THR A 312 34.83 1.93 -36.90
C THR A 312 36.36 1.77 -36.87
N ALA A 313 36.90 0.84 -36.07
CA ALA A 313 38.33 0.54 -36.07
C ALA A 313 38.83 0.07 -37.44
N CYS A 314 37.97 -0.60 -38.22
CA CYS A 314 38.16 -0.90 -39.65
C CYS A 314 37.37 0.02 -40.60
N GLY A 315 36.82 1.14 -40.10
CA GLY A 315 35.89 2.00 -40.85
C GLY A 315 36.51 2.78 -42.01
N GLY A 316 37.85 2.92 -42.04
CA GLY A 316 38.62 3.45 -43.16
C GLY A 316 39.20 2.37 -44.09
N GLY A 317 38.87 1.10 -43.85
CA GLY A 317 39.52 -0.06 -44.47
C GLY A 317 40.67 -0.60 -43.61
N CYS A 318 40.42 -1.68 -42.87
CA CYS A 318 41.51 -2.57 -42.44
C CYS A 318 42.15 -3.22 -43.67
N ASP A 319 43.44 -3.54 -43.61
CA ASP A 319 44.22 -4.09 -44.73
C ASP A 319 44.30 -3.17 -45.98
N ARG A 320 43.85 -1.89 -45.89
CA ARG A 320 43.88 -0.95 -47.01
C ARG A 320 45.31 -0.64 -47.47
N VAL A 321 46.31 -0.79 -46.60
CA VAL A 321 47.73 -0.55 -46.96
C VAL A 321 48.22 -1.50 -48.06
N PHE A 322 47.53 -2.64 -48.26
CA PHE A 322 47.83 -3.61 -49.32
C PHE A 322 47.06 -3.38 -50.63
N SER A 323 46.23 -2.33 -50.75
CA SER A 323 45.46 -2.08 -51.99
C SER A 323 46.28 -1.31 -53.02
N ASP A 324 46.08 -1.63 -54.32
CA ASP A 324 46.79 -0.98 -55.44
C ASP A 324 46.53 0.54 -55.54
N ASP A 325 45.46 1.04 -54.90
CA ASP A 325 45.08 2.46 -54.80
C ASP A 325 45.55 3.14 -53.49
N TYR A 326 46.35 2.46 -52.67
CA TYR A 326 46.93 3.06 -51.47
C TYR A 326 48.19 3.85 -51.80
N ASP A 327 48.19 5.14 -51.45
CA ASP A 327 49.34 6.03 -51.57
C ASP A 327 50.36 5.72 -50.46
N LEU A 328 51.14 4.66 -50.68
CA LEU A 328 52.15 4.18 -49.73
C LEU A 328 53.38 5.11 -49.76
N PRO A 329 53.71 5.83 -48.66
CA PRO A 329 54.92 6.63 -48.63
C PRO A 329 56.15 5.73 -48.74
N SER A 330 57.25 6.22 -49.30
CA SER A 330 58.48 5.41 -49.35
C SER A 330 59.09 5.21 -47.96
N ILE A 331 59.93 4.18 -47.83
CA ILE A 331 60.69 3.88 -46.60
C ILE A 331 61.38 5.13 -46.02
N ALA A 332 61.92 6.00 -46.87
CA ALA A 332 62.63 7.20 -46.45
C ALA A 332 61.66 8.29 -45.93
N GLU A 333 60.51 8.45 -46.58
CA GLU A 333 59.48 9.44 -46.19
C GLU A 333 58.79 9.03 -44.88
N HIS A 334 58.42 7.75 -44.75
CA HIS A 334 57.80 7.23 -43.51
C HIS A 334 58.77 7.31 -42.32
N ALA A 335 60.05 6.97 -42.53
CA ALA A 335 61.08 7.13 -41.50
C ALA A 335 61.28 8.61 -41.12
N ALA A 336 61.33 9.53 -42.09
CA ALA A 336 61.44 10.96 -41.82
C ALA A 336 60.23 11.49 -41.01
N ALA A 337 59.01 11.07 -41.38
CA ALA A 337 57.79 11.41 -40.64
C ALA A 337 57.82 10.88 -39.20
N MET A 338 58.19 9.60 -39.00
CA MET A 338 58.32 8.99 -37.67
C MET A 338 59.32 9.76 -36.77
N PHE A 339 60.50 10.10 -37.29
CA PHE A 339 61.50 10.85 -36.52
C PHE A 339 61.08 12.30 -36.25
N ALA A 340 60.34 12.95 -37.16
CA ALA A 340 59.82 14.30 -36.96
C ALA A 340 58.66 14.35 -35.95
N LEU A 341 57.82 13.31 -35.90
CA LEU A 341 56.66 13.21 -35.00
C LEU A 341 57.01 12.66 -33.60
N GLY A 342 58.11 11.90 -33.48
CA GLY A 342 58.47 11.21 -32.24
C GLY A 342 57.58 10.00 -31.91
N HIS A 343 56.72 9.59 -32.85
CA HIS A 343 55.85 8.42 -32.77
C HIS A 343 55.61 7.87 -34.18
N LEU A 344 55.06 6.65 -34.28
CA LEU A 344 54.64 6.08 -35.56
C LEU A 344 53.48 6.92 -36.14
N PRO A 345 53.52 7.36 -37.42
CA PRO A 345 52.58 8.34 -37.96
C PRO A 345 51.10 7.96 -37.80
N ASN A 346 50.72 6.73 -38.15
CA ASN A 346 49.33 6.30 -38.14
C ASN A 346 48.83 5.94 -36.72
N VAL A 347 49.72 5.45 -35.83
CA VAL A 347 49.41 5.21 -34.40
C VAL A 347 49.12 6.50 -33.65
N GLY A 348 49.74 7.62 -34.03
CA GLY A 348 49.60 8.89 -33.33
C GLY A 348 50.29 8.92 -31.96
N PRO A 349 50.31 10.08 -31.28
CA PRO A 349 50.98 10.26 -30.00
C PRO A 349 50.29 9.45 -28.89
N THR A 350 51.04 9.10 -27.85
CA THR A 350 50.53 8.44 -26.64
C THR A 350 51.02 9.23 -25.42
N PRO A 351 50.31 10.30 -25.01
CA PRO A 351 50.72 11.14 -23.88
C PRO A 351 50.74 10.37 -22.56
N GLU A 352 51.68 10.69 -21.69
CA GLU A 352 51.79 10.07 -20.38
C GLU A 352 50.67 10.54 -19.44
N GLY A 353 50.00 9.60 -18.77
CA GLY A 353 48.91 9.89 -17.82
C GLY A 353 47.54 10.19 -18.45
N GLU A 354 47.42 10.25 -19.78
CA GLU A 354 46.13 10.49 -20.45
C GLU A 354 45.36 9.18 -20.76
N PRO A 355 44.01 9.22 -20.77
CA PRO A 355 43.19 8.06 -21.14
C PRO A 355 43.43 7.58 -22.59
N LEU A 356 43.71 6.29 -22.75
CA LEU A 356 43.96 5.68 -24.05
C LEU A 356 42.72 4.97 -24.61
N ASN A 357 42.32 5.27 -25.84
CA ASN A 357 41.40 4.42 -26.59
C ASN A 357 42.16 3.19 -27.12
N VAL A 358 42.11 2.10 -26.34
CA VAL A 358 42.81 0.84 -26.66
C VAL A 358 42.38 0.27 -28.02
N THR A 359 41.09 0.40 -28.40
CA THR A 359 40.57 -0.13 -29.67
C THR A 359 41.15 0.61 -30.88
N ASP A 360 41.15 1.94 -30.84
CA ASP A 360 41.73 2.80 -31.89
C ASP A 360 43.24 2.59 -32.00
N LYS A 361 43.96 2.51 -30.86
CA LYS A 361 45.39 2.23 -30.86
C LYS A 361 45.73 0.86 -31.43
N LEU A 362 44.99 -0.20 -31.09
CA LEU A 362 45.22 -1.53 -31.66
C LEU A 362 44.99 -1.54 -33.18
N GLY A 363 43.93 -0.88 -33.68
CA GLY A 363 43.68 -0.76 -35.12
C GLY A 363 44.79 0.00 -35.85
N ARG A 364 45.28 1.11 -35.29
CA ARG A 364 46.39 1.87 -35.88
C ARG A 364 47.74 1.17 -35.77
N MET A 365 47.95 0.38 -34.72
CA MET A 365 49.15 -0.46 -34.58
C MET A 365 49.18 -1.56 -35.63
N LEU A 366 48.03 -2.14 -36.00
CA LEU A 366 47.92 -3.05 -37.13
C LEU A 366 48.29 -2.33 -38.44
N ASN A 367 47.75 -1.14 -38.68
CA ASN A 367 48.08 -0.35 -39.88
C ASN A 367 49.59 -0.05 -40.01
N GLU A 368 50.30 0.32 -38.93
CA GLU A 368 51.76 0.48 -38.97
C GLU A 368 52.51 -0.86 -39.16
N LEU A 369 51.97 -1.95 -38.63
CA LEU A 369 52.51 -3.30 -38.84
C LEU A 369 52.38 -3.71 -40.32
N GLU A 370 51.28 -3.35 -40.99
CA GLU A 370 51.09 -3.54 -42.44
C GLU A 370 52.17 -2.80 -43.25
N HIS A 371 52.39 -1.50 -42.98
CA HIS A 371 53.46 -0.70 -43.62
C HIS A 371 54.84 -1.35 -43.41
N ALA A 372 55.16 -1.77 -42.18
CA ALA A 372 56.42 -2.41 -41.87
C ALA A 372 56.67 -3.70 -42.69
N HIS A 373 55.65 -4.53 -42.90
CA HIS A 373 55.80 -5.76 -43.70
C HIS A 373 56.06 -5.46 -45.18
N ILE A 374 55.43 -4.44 -45.76
CA ILE A 374 55.70 -4.03 -47.15
C ILE A 374 57.14 -3.50 -47.28
N TYR A 375 57.58 -2.65 -46.36
CA TYR A 375 58.95 -2.11 -46.38
C TYR A 375 60.03 -3.17 -46.17
N ILE A 376 59.77 -4.20 -45.37
CA ILE A 376 60.67 -5.36 -45.24
C ILE A 376 60.77 -6.10 -46.59
N ALA A 377 59.64 -6.37 -47.26
CA ALA A 377 59.64 -7.02 -48.57
C ALA A 377 60.36 -6.20 -49.65
N GLU A 378 60.22 -4.88 -49.62
CA GLU A 378 61.01 -3.97 -50.46
C GLU A 378 62.51 -4.02 -50.16
N GLN A 379 62.91 -4.04 -48.88
CA GLN A 379 64.33 -4.11 -48.50
C GLN A 379 64.96 -5.44 -48.90
N GLU A 380 64.29 -6.57 -48.68
CA GLU A 380 64.75 -7.89 -49.14
C GLU A 380 64.98 -7.91 -50.67
N LYS A 381 64.06 -7.33 -51.45
CA LYS A 381 64.25 -7.18 -52.90
C LYS A 381 65.47 -6.33 -53.24
N ARG A 382 65.66 -5.18 -52.58
CA ARG A 382 66.82 -4.30 -52.77
C ARG A 382 68.14 -5.00 -52.40
N ILE A 383 68.15 -5.78 -51.32
CA ILE A 383 69.30 -6.59 -50.87
C ILE A 383 69.62 -7.69 -51.89
N ALA A 384 68.60 -8.39 -52.41
CA ALA A 384 68.79 -9.39 -53.45
C ALA A 384 69.37 -8.78 -54.74
N ASP A 385 68.83 -7.64 -55.20
CA ASP A 385 69.34 -6.90 -56.36
C ASP A 385 70.77 -6.38 -56.15
N GLN A 386 71.09 -5.90 -54.94
CA GLN A 386 72.44 -5.48 -54.55
C GLN A 386 73.41 -6.66 -54.54
N ASN A 387 73.05 -7.79 -53.91
CA ASN A 387 73.87 -9.01 -53.89
C ASN A 387 74.12 -9.55 -55.31
N ALA A 388 73.08 -9.58 -56.17
CA ALA A 388 73.21 -9.95 -57.57
C ALA A 388 74.07 -8.97 -58.38
N ARG A 389 74.14 -7.69 -57.98
CA ARG A 389 75.08 -6.70 -58.56
C ARG A 389 76.50 -6.90 -58.04
N ILE A 390 76.68 -7.16 -56.74
CA ILE A 390 77.98 -7.43 -56.12
C ILE A 390 78.61 -8.67 -56.77
N ALA A 391 77.90 -9.80 -56.86
CA ALA A 391 78.39 -11.01 -57.52
C ALA A 391 78.80 -10.78 -58.99
N ARG A 392 78.08 -9.91 -59.73
CA ARG A 392 78.47 -9.52 -61.10
C ARG A 392 79.74 -8.66 -61.13
N LEU A 393 79.93 -7.76 -60.17
CA LEU A 393 81.14 -6.95 -60.05
C LEU A 393 82.34 -7.80 -59.63
N GLU A 394 82.16 -8.74 -58.70
CA GLU A 394 83.20 -9.70 -58.27
C GLU A 394 83.69 -10.56 -59.45
N MET A 395 82.77 -11.09 -60.27
CA MET A 395 83.14 -11.82 -61.49
C MET A 395 83.93 -10.96 -62.49
N LEU A 396 83.59 -9.67 -62.64
CA LEU A 396 84.31 -8.75 -63.52
C LEU A 396 85.72 -8.44 -63.00
N VAL A 397 85.87 -8.23 -61.69
CA VAL A 397 87.18 -8.00 -61.05
C VAL A 397 88.07 -9.24 -61.17
N MET A 398 87.52 -10.45 -60.96
CA MET A 398 88.26 -11.71 -61.18
C MET A 398 88.71 -11.89 -62.63
N ALA A 399 87.88 -11.48 -63.60
CA ALA A 399 88.24 -11.53 -65.01
C ALA A 399 89.34 -10.52 -65.38
N ASP A 400 89.28 -9.30 -64.85
CA ASP A 400 90.29 -8.26 -65.06
C ASP A 400 91.63 -8.63 -64.42
N SER A 401 91.63 -9.18 -63.20
CA SER A 401 92.87 -9.67 -62.55
C SER A 401 93.52 -10.80 -63.36
N ALA A 402 92.72 -11.72 -63.91
CA ALA A 402 93.22 -12.79 -64.78
C ALA A 402 93.79 -12.24 -66.11
N GLN A 403 93.28 -11.12 -66.63
CA GLN A 403 93.84 -10.44 -67.80
C GLN A 403 95.13 -9.67 -67.48
N GLN A 404 95.26 -9.12 -66.28
CA GLN A 404 96.47 -8.42 -65.84
C GLN A 404 97.63 -9.40 -65.57
N ASP A 405 97.36 -10.55 -64.94
CA ASP A 405 98.37 -11.63 -64.78
C ASP A 405 98.84 -12.16 -66.15
N MET A 406 97.95 -12.27 -67.14
CA MET A 406 98.29 -12.64 -68.53
C MET A 406 99.05 -11.57 -69.33
N ALA A 407 99.19 -10.35 -68.80
CA ALA A 407 99.92 -9.25 -69.44
C ALA A 407 101.24 -8.91 -68.72
N ALA A 408 101.58 -9.66 -67.66
CA ALA A 408 102.81 -9.52 -66.87
C ALA A 408 103.86 -10.61 -67.15
N ASP A 409 103.49 -11.66 -67.91
CA ASP A 409 104.36 -12.66 -68.56
C ASP A 409 104.62 -12.29 -70.04
#